data_AF-A0A7W0YBF4-F1
#
_entry.id   AF-A0A7W0YBF4-F1
#
_cell.length_a   1.000
_cell.length_b   1.000
_cell.length_c   1.000
_cell.angle_alpha   90.00
_cell.angle_beta   90.00
_cell.angle_gamma   90.00
#
_symmetry.space_group_name_H-M   'P 1'
#
loop_
_entity.id
_entity.type
_entity.pdbx_description
1 polymer ?
#
loop_
_entity_poly.entity_id
_entity_poly.type
_entity_poly.pdbx_seq_one_letter_code
_entity_poly.pdbx_strand_id
1 'polypeptide(L)' 'LRASDDTGMPTLLDTYGATNAAEFFAVATEAFFERPRALRRLHRKLYDEMQRFFRQDPALYSSEHLAGHGEELA' A
#
# COMPACT_ATOMS: atom_id res chain seq x y z
N LEU A 1 6.01 -22.80 8.03
CA LEU A 1 5.21 -22.60 6.81
C LEU A 1 6.08 -21.81 5.82
N ARG A 2 6.26 -22.27 4.58
CA ARG A 2 6.91 -21.51 3.51
C ARG A 2 6.07 -21.66 2.25
N ALA A 3 5.54 -20.55 1.77
CA ALA A 3 4.99 -20.37 0.44
C ALA A 3 5.45 -18.97 0.02
N SER A 4 6.53 -18.92 -0.76
CA SER A 4 7.00 -17.73 -1.44
C SER A 4 6.51 -17.85 -2.87
N ASP A 5 5.63 -16.97 -3.31
CA ASP A 5 5.22 -16.93 -4.71
C ASP A 5 6.32 -16.23 -5.52
N ASP A 6 6.89 -16.99 -6.45
CA ASP A 6 8.23 -16.75 -7.02
C ASP A 6 8.20 -15.80 -8.24
N THR A 7 7.41 -14.72 -8.15
CA THR A 7 7.16 -13.79 -9.28
C THR A 7 7.86 -12.44 -9.15
N GLY A 8 8.56 -12.17 -8.05
CA GLY A 8 9.49 -11.03 -7.89
C GLY A 8 8.89 -9.62 -7.94
N MET A 9 7.59 -9.49 -8.18
CA MET A 9 6.86 -8.23 -8.28
C MET A 9 5.92 -8.07 -7.07
N PRO A 10 6.28 -7.27 -6.06
CA PRO A 10 5.41 -7.03 -4.91
C PRO A 10 4.21 -6.18 -5.32
N THR A 11 3.09 -6.84 -5.64
CA THR A 11 1.77 -6.24 -5.64
C THR A 11 1.44 -5.79 -4.20
N LEU A 12 0.99 -4.55 -4.04
CA LEU A 12 1.06 -3.79 -2.78
C LEU A 12 0.41 -4.48 -1.54
N LEU A 13 -0.51 -5.43 -1.74
CA LEU A 13 -1.32 -6.07 -0.69
C LEU A 13 -1.65 -7.55 -0.93
N ASP A 14 -1.11 -8.20 -1.97
CA ASP A 14 -1.81 -9.34 -2.63
C ASP A 14 -1.50 -10.75 -2.08
N THR A 15 -0.85 -10.87 -0.92
CA THR A 15 -0.51 -12.21 -0.37
C THR A 15 -0.72 -12.36 1.15
N TYR A 16 -0.60 -11.28 1.94
CA TYR A 16 -0.65 -11.38 3.41
C TYR A 16 -2.06 -11.30 4.03
N GLY A 17 -3.09 -11.01 3.23
CA GLY A 17 -4.49 -10.92 3.71
C GLY A 17 -5.17 -12.25 4.02
N ALA A 18 -4.71 -13.37 3.44
CA ALA A 18 -5.46 -14.63 3.43
C ALA A 18 -5.18 -15.59 4.62
N THR A 19 -4.14 -15.34 5.42
CA THR A 19 -3.69 -16.32 6.45
C THR A 19 -3.57 -15.75 7.87
N ASN A 20 -3.26 -14.45 8.04
CA ASN A 20 -3.14 -13.85 9.37
C ASN A 20 -3.55 -12.37 9.38
N ALA A 21 -4.61 -12.03 10.11
CA ALA A 21 -5.12 -10.65 10.21
C ALA A 21 -4.12 -9.66 10.83
N ALA A 22 -3.21 -10.13 11.70
CA ALA A 22 -2.18 -9.29 12.31
C ALA A 22 -1.09 -8.88 11.30
N GLU A 23 -0.68 -9.80 10.42
CA GLU A 23 0.29 -9.53 9.35
C GLU A 23 -0.30 -8.58 8.30
N PHE A 24 -1.56 -8.78 7.91
CA PHE A 24 -2.27 -7.84 7.04
C PHE A 24 -2.30 -6.43 7.63
N PHE A 25 -2.62 -6.29 8.93
CA PHE A 25 -2.65 -4.97 9.58
C PHE A 25 -1.27 -4.30 9.66
N ALA A 26 -0.21 -5.07 9.88
CA ALA A 26 1.17 -4.56 9.86
C ALA A 26 1.56 -4.04 8.46
N VAL A 27 1.40 -4.85 7.42
CA VAL A 27 1.73 -4.47 6.03
C VAL A 27 0.88 -3.29 5.54
N ALA A 28 -0.41 -3.26 5.89
CA ALA A 28 -1.27 -2.13 5.58
C ALA A 28 -0.79 -0.85 6.29
N THR A 29 -0.27 -0.95 7.52
CA THR A 29 0.24 0.18 8.29
C THR A 29 1.54 0.73 7.69
N GLU A 30 2.46 -0.14 7.27
CA GLU A 30 3.66 0.24 6.51
C GLU A 30 3.27 0.96 5.21
N ALA A 31 2.37 0.38 4.40
CA ALA A 31 1.88 1.00 3.17
C ALA A 31 1.19 2.36 3.41
N PHE A 32 0.49 2.53 4.53
CA PHE A 32 -0.20 3.77 4.87
C PHE A 32 0.75 4.93 5.21
N PHE A 33 1.89 4.65 5.85
CA PHE A 33 2.87 5.69 6.18
C PHE A 33 3.94 5.89 5.09
N GLU A 34 4.42 4.83 4.45
CA GLU A 34 5.45 4.91 3.41
C GLU A 34 4.90 5.28 2.04
N ARG A 35 3.76 4.70 1.65
CA ARG A 35 3.19 4.81 0.28
C ARG A 35 1.70 5.23 0.27
N PRO A 36 1.32 6.28 1.02
CA PRO A 36 -0.08 6.67 1.19
C PRO A 36 -0.79 7.04 -0.12
N ARG A 37 -0.08 7.61 -1.09
CA ARG A 37 -0.67 8.04 -2.36
C ARG A 37 -0.94 6.84 -3.26
N ALA A 38 -0.02 5.86 -3.31
CA ALA A 38 -0.27 4.59 -3.99
C ALA A 38 -1.39 3.80 -3.30
N LEU A 39 -1.38 3.69 -1.97
CA LEU A 39 -2.43 3.00 -1.20
C LEU A 39 -3.80 3.64 -1.41
N ARG A 40 -3.91 4.97 -1.37
CA ARG A 40 -5.16 5.72 -1.64
C ARG A 40 -5.64 5.55 -3.07
N ARG A 41 -4.73 5.45 -4.05
CA ARG A 41 -5.06 5.25 -5.48
C ARG A 41 -5.58 3.84 -5.75
N LEU A 42 -4.95 2.82 -5.18
CA LEU A 42 -5.27 1.41 -5.45
C LEU A 42 -6.36 0.85 -4.52
N HIS A 43 -6.38 1.24 -3.25
CA HIS A 43 -7.25 0.67 -2.21
C HIS A 43 -7.91 1.75 -1.34
N ARG A 44 -8.59 2.70 -1.99
CA ARG A 44 -9.24 3.88 -1.34
C ARG A 44 -10.00 3.56 -0.06
N LYS A 45 -10.84 2.50 -0.05
CA LYS A 45 -11.63 2.11 1.13
C LYS A 45 -10.74 1.74 2.32
N LEU A 46 -9.63 1.03 2.09
CA LEU A 46 -8.68 0.69 3.15
C LEU A 46 -8.00 1.97 3.67
N TYR A 47 -7.53 2.83 2.77
CA TYR A 47 -6.96 4.13 3.14
C TYR A 47 -7.92 4.97 4.00
N ASP A 48 -9.19 5.06 3.61
CA ASP A 48 -10.23 5.82 4.32
C ASP A 48 -10.46 5.27 5.75
N GLU A 49 -10.43 3.95 5.97
CA GLU A 49 -10.52 3.36 7.33
C GLU A 49 -9.22 3.55 8.14
N MET A 50 -8.05 3.46 7.50
CA MET A 50 -6.77 3.69 8.18
C MET A 50 -6.58 5.15 8.60
N GLN A 51 -7.05 6.11 7.79
CA GLN A 51 -7.15 7.52 8.13
C GLN A 51 -8.03 7.76 9.37
N ARG A 52 -9.15 7.03 9.50
CA ARG A 52 -10.01 7.09 10.70
C ARG A 52 -9.33 6.49 11.93
N PHE A 53 -8.67 5.34 11.77
CA PHE A 53 -7.99 4.62 12.85
C PHE A 53 -6.80 5.42 13.41
N PHE A 54 -5.87 5.84 12.55
CA PHE A 54 -4.67 6.60 12.95
C PHE A 54 -4.89 8.10 13.13
N ARG A 55 -6.06 8.61 12.71
CA ARG A 55 -6.44 10.04 12.74
C ARG A 55 -5.44 10.96 12.04
N GLN A 56 -4.80 10.46 10.98
CA GLN A 56 -3.75 11.11 10.19
C GLN A 56 -4.05 10.96 8.70
N ASP A 57 -3.50 11.85 7.87
CA ASP A 57 -3.57 11.76 6.41
C ASP A 57 -2.16 11.89 5.80
N PRO A 58 -1.37 10.79 5.77
CA PRO A 58 0.01 10.86 5.31
C PRO A 58 0.16 11.29 3.84
N ALA A 59 -0.89 11.16 3.01
CA ALA A 59 -0.87 11.66 1.64
C ALA A 59 -0.68 13.20 1.53
N LEU A 60 -0.99 13.95 2.60
CA LEU A 60 -0.83 15.41 2.66
C LEU A 60 0.64 15.84 2.81
N TYR A 61 1.47 15.05 3.49
CA TYR A 61 2.88 15.39 3.79
C TYR A 61 3.91 14.39 3.24
N SER A 62 3.47 13.27 2.67
CA SER A 62 4.36 12.29 2.07
C SER A 62 5.12 12.85 0.86
N SER A 63 6.43 12.57 0.83
CA SER A 63 7.33 12.81 -0.29
C SER A 63 7.22 11.76 -1.39
N GLU A 64 6.32 10.76 -1.26
CA GLU A 64 6.10 9.70 -2.26
C GLU A 64 5.81 10.33 -3.65
N HIS A 65 6.73 10.09 -4.58
CA HIS A 65 6.56 10.44 -5.97
C HIS A 65 5.76 9.34 -6.67
N LEU A 66 4.53 9.66 -7.10
CA LEU A 66 3.74 8.76 -7.93
C LEU A 66 4.38 8.69 -9.32
N ALA A 67 5.25 7.72 -9.55
CA ALA A 67 5.75 7.43 -10.90
C ALA A 67 4.54 7.07 -11.80
N GLY A 68 4.22 7.98 -12.71
CA GLY A 68 3.29 7.73 -13.82
C GLY A 68 4.01 6.93 -14.90
N HIS A 69 3.36 5.89 -15.42
CA HIS A 69 3.83 5.24 -16.63
C HIS A 69 3.29 6.01 -17.85
N GLY A 70 4.20 6.59 -18.64
CA GLY A 70 3.91 6.97 -20.03
C GLY A 70 4.05 8.46 -20.32
N GLU A 71 5.28 8.97 -20.21
CA GLU A 71 5.78 10.30 -20.57
C GLU A 71 7.30 10.14 -20.88
N GLU A 72 7.93 10.56 -21.97
CA GLU A 72 7.54 10.70 -23.39
C GLU A 72 8.83 10.60 -24.26
N LEU A 73 8.86 9.82 -25.37
CA LEU A 73 9.93 9.84 -26.40
C LEU A 73 9.37 9.51 -27.79
N ALA A 74 9.91 10.21 -28.80
CA ALA A 74 9.46 10.24 -30.21
C ALA A 74 9.87 9.01 -31.05
#